data_AF-T0ZST4-F1
#
_entry.id   AF-T0ZST4-F1
#
_cell.length_a   1.000
_cell.length_b   1.000
_cell.length_c   1.000
_cell.angle_alpha   90.00
_cell.angle_beta   90.00
_cell.angle_gamma   90.00
#
_symmetry.space_group_name_H-M   'P 1'
#
loop_
_entity.id
_entity.type
_entity.pdbx_description
1 polymer ?
#
loop_
_entity_poly.entity_id
_entity_poly.type
_entity_poly.pdbx_seq_one_letter_code
_entity_poly.pdbx_strand_id
1 'polypeptide(L)' 'MARFRSFAEFYPFYLGEHRHRVCRQLHFAGSCIVLLLLLTALLTRDAWWLLLVPLVGYGFAWVGHFV' A
#
# COMPACT_ATOMS: atom_id res chain seq x y z
N MET A 1 -2.09 14.41 -18.06
CA MET A 1 -2.67 13.74 -16.88
C MET A 1 -4.19 13.76 -17.02
N ALA A 2 -4.84 12.60 -16.95
CA ALA A 2 -6.30 12.58 -16.85
C ALA A 2 -6.72 13.18 -15.50
N ARG A 3 -7.71 14.08 -15.50
CA ARG A 3 -8.28 14.64 -14.28
C ARG A 3 -9.65 14.02 -14.06
N PHE A 4 -9.75 13.19 -13.03
CA PHE A 4 -11.01 12.58 -12.61
C PHE A 4 -11.82 13.57 -11.77
N ARG A 5 -13.13 13.68 -12.04
CA ARG A 5 -14.06 14.58 -11.32
C ARG A 5 -14.89 13.85 -10.27
N SER A 6 -14.85 12.52 -10.28
CA SER A 6 -15.53 11.68 -9.30
C SER A 6 -14.75 10.39 -9.05
N PHE A 7 -15.03 9.73 -7.93
CA PHE A 7 -14.49 8.40 -7.66
C PHE A 7 -14.89 7.38 -8.73
N ALA A 8 -16.12 7.46 -9.25
CA ALA A 8 -16.61 6.56 -10.29
C ALA A 8 -15.81 6.67 -11.60
N GLU A 9 -15.32 7.86 -11.94
CA GLU A 9 -14.42 8.06 -13.09
C GLU A 9 -12.99 7.55 -12.81
N PHE A 10 -12.52 7.70 -11.56
CA PHE A 10 -11.18 7.27 -11.14
C PHE A 10 -11.05 5.74 -10.99
N TYR A 11 -12.10 5.08 -10.50
CA TYR A 11 -12.01 3.70 -10.06
C TYR A 11 -11.62 2.70 -11.17
N PRO A 12 -12.15 2.80 -12.41
CA PRO A 12 -11.70 1.95 -13.51
C PRO A 12 -10.21 2.15 -13.85
N PHE A 13 -9.72 3.39 -13.80
CA PHE A 13 -8.30 3.70 -13.99
C PHE A 13 -7.45 3.05 -12.88
N TYR A 14 -7.86 3.21 -11.62
CA TYR A 14 -7.22 2.58 -10.46
C TYR A 14 -7.14 1.05 -10.62
N LEU A 15 -8.21 0.38 -11.04
CA LEU A 15 -8.19 -1.05 -11.28
C LEU A 15 -7.23 -1.45 -12.43
N GLY A 16 -7.10 -0.59 -13.45
CA GLY A 16 -6.13 -0.74 -14.53
C GLY A 16 -4.69 -0.75 -14.02
N GLU A 17 -4.34 0.19 -13.14
CA GLU A 17 -3.01 0.27 -12.50
C GLU A 17 -2.69 -0.97 -11.64
N HIS A 18 -3.71 -1.73 -11.23
CA HIS A 18 -3.60 -2.94 -10.41
C HIS A 18 -3.93 -4.22 -11.17
N ARG A 19 -3.93 -4.19 -12.51
CA ARG A 19 -4.27 -5.35 -13.34
C ARG A 19 -3.25 -6.48 -13.19
N HIS A 20 -1.98 -6.16 -12.95
CA HIS A 20 -0.93 -7.16 -12.79
C HIS A 20 -1.06 -7.92 -11.45
N ARG A 21 -0.88 -9.25 -11.47
CA ARG A 21 -1.05 -10.09 -10.27
C ARG A 21 0.00 -9.78 -9.22
N VAL A 22 1.26 -9.57 -9.64
CA VAL A 22 2.37 -9.25 -8.73
C VAL A 22 2.11 -7.93 -8.02
N CYS A 23 1.63 -6.91 -8.75
CA CYS A 23 1.20 -5.62 -8.19
C CYS A 23 0.23 -5.78 -7.01
N ARG A 24 -0.84 -6.58 -7.19
CA ARG A 24 -1.83 -6.82 -6.13
C ARG A 24 -1.26 -7.61 -4.96
N GLN A 25 -0.42 -8.60 -5.23
CA GLN A 25 0.21 -9.40 -4.18
C GLN A 25 1.16 -8.56 -3.31
N LEU A 26 1.93 -7.66 -3.94
CA LEU A 26 2.81 -6.74 -3.22
C LEU A 26 2.02 -5.74 -2.39
N HIS A 27 0.94 -5.16 -2.92
CA HIS A 27 0.03 -4.33 -2.12
C HIS A 27 -0.54 -5.06 -0.90
N PHE A 28 -0.99 -6.29 -1.10
CA PHE A 28 -1.54 -7.10 -0.03
C PHE A 28 -0.48 -7.42 1.04
N ALA A 29 0.71 -7.86 0.62
CA ALA A 29 1.81 -8.15 1.52
C ALA A 29 2.25 -6.91 2.30
N GLY A 30 2.41 -5.76 1.64
CA GLY A 30 2.73 -4.49 2.28
C GLY A 30 1.69 -4.08 3.33
N SER A 31 0.40 -4.23 3.00
CA SER A 31 -0.70 -3.95 3.93
C SER A 31 -0.67 -4.87 5.15
N CYS A 32 -0.43 -6.17 4.97
CA CYS A 32 -0.29 -7.11 6.07
C CYS A 32 0.89 -6.77 6.98
N ILE A 33 2.05 -6.43 6.41
CA ILE A 33 3.23 -6.08 7.20
C ILE A 33 3.00 -4.76 7.96
N VAL A 34 2.32 -3.78 7.36
CA VAL A 34 1.91 -2.54 8.06
C VAL A 34 1.05 -2.87 9.28
N LEU A 35 0.06 -3.76 9.15
CA LEU A 35 -0.77 -4.17 10.29
C LEU A 35 0.05 -4.87 11.38
N LEU A 36 1.01 -5.71 11.00
CA LEU A 36 1.94 -6.35 11.95
C LEU A 36 2.81 -5.30 12.66
N LEU A 37 3.35 -4.32 11.94
CA LEU A 37 4.16 -3.24 12.53
C LEU A 37 3.35 -2.38 13.50
N LEU A 38 2.10 -2.05 13.17
CA LEU A 38 1.20 -1.33 14.08
C LEU A 38 0.90 -2.14 15.33
N LEU A 39 0.64 -3.45 15.17
CA LEU A 39 0.45 -4.35 16.31
C LEU A 39 1.71 -4.41 17.18
N THR A 40 2.90 -4.53 16.57
CA THR A 40 4.18 -4.51 17.29
C THR A 40 4.38 -3.20 18.04
N ALA A 41 4.10 -2.04 17.43
CA ALA A 41 4.19 -0.74 18.08
C ALA A 41 3.30 -0.67 19.34
N LEU A 42 2.07 -1.20 19.25
CA LEU A 42 1.13 -1.23 20.38
C LEU A 42 1.58 -2.17 21.50
N LEU A 43 2.03 -3.37 21.15
CA LEU A 43 2.45 -4.39 22.13
C LEU A 43 3.74 -4.00 22.85
N THR A 44 4.69 -3.39 22.13
CA THR A 44 5.98 -2.96 22.67
C THR A 44 5.94 -1.56 23.30
N ARG A 45 4.88 -0.78 23.04
CA ARG A 45 4.78 0.66 23.37
C ARG A 45 5.91 1.50 22.76
N ASP A 46 6.56 1.01 21.71
CA ASP A 46 7.65 1.69 21.03
C ASP A 46 7.16 2.34 19.73
N ALA A 47 7.18 3.67 19.71
CA ALA A 47 6.73 4.44 18.56
C ALA A 47 7.70 4.38 17.37
N TRP A 48 8.94 3.90 17.54
CA TRP A 48 9.89 3.78 16.43
C TRP A 48 9.41 2.85 15.32
N TRP A 49 8.63 1.82 15.67
CA TRP A 49 7.99 0.93 14.69
C TRP A 49 7.08 1.68 13.71
N LEU A 50 6.50 2.82 14.11
CA LEU A 50 5.63 3.62 13.25
C LEU A 50 6.37 4.25 12.06
N LEU A 51 7.70 4.43 12.14
CA LEU A 51 8.47 4.93 11.01
C LEU A 51 8.58 3.91 9.87
N LEU A 52 8.49 2.61 10.19
CA LEU A 52 8.50 1.56 9.17
C LEU A 52 7.17 1.44 8.42
N VAL A 53 6.07 1.95 8.99
CA VAL A 53 4.73 1.90 8.38
C VAL A 53 4.69 2.57 7.00
N PRO A 54 5.04 3.87 6.84
CA PRO A 54 5.05 4.48 5.52
C PRO A 54 6.09 3.83 4.61
N LEU A 55 7.26 3.47 5.13
CA LEU A 55 8.32 2.87 4.33
C LEU A 55 7.88 1.54 3.70
N VAL A 56 7.30 0.64 4.49
CA VAL A 56 6.87 -0.68 4.01
C VAL A 56 5.61 -0.58 3.18
N GLY A 57 4.61 0.21 3.61
CA GLY A 57 3.38 0.40 2.86
C GLY A 57 3.64 0.95 1.46
N TYR A 58 4.35 2.06 1.35
CA TYR A 58 4.68 2.66 0.06
C TYR A 58 5.72 1.87 -0.70
N GLY A 59 6.73 1.29 -0.04
CA GLY A 59 7.77 0.52 -0.71
C GLY A 59 7.21 -0.65 -1.50
N PHE A 60 6.34 -1.46 -0.89
CA PHE A 60 5.71 -2.59 -1.57
C PHE A 60 4.71 -2.14 -2.65
N ALA A 61 3.89 -1.14 -2.37
CA ALA A 61 2.95 -0.57 -3.34
C ALA A 61 3.66 -0.05 -4.59
N TRP A 62 4.72 0.74 -4.38
CA TRP A 62 5.51 1.34 -5.45
C TRP A 62 6.17 0.24 -6.28
N VAL A 63 6.92 -0.69 -5.68
CA VAL A 63 7.55 -1.79 -6.44
C VAL A 63 6.51 -2.57 -7.24
N GLY A 64 5.31 -2.80 -6.68
CA GLY A 64 4.23 -3.48 -7.38
C GLY A 64 3.74 -2.81 -8.66
N HIS A 65 3.85 -1.48 -8.78
CA HIS A 65 3.49 -0.78 -10.00
C HIS A 65 4.58 -0.80 -11.09
N PHE A 66 5.82 -1.13 -10.73
CA PHE A 66 6.98 -1.07 -11.64
C PHE A 66 7.50 -2.46 -12.04
N VAL A 67 6.88 -3.54 -11.54
CA VAL A 67 7.22 -4.96 -11.79
C VAL A 67 6.04 -5.71 -12.41
#